data_AF-A0A957D042-F1
#
_entry.id   AF-A0A957D042-F1
#
_cell.length_a   1.000
_cell.length_b   1.000
_cell.length_c   1.000
_cell.angle_alpha   90.00
_cell.angle_beta   90.00
_cell.angle_gamma   90.00
#
_symmetry.space_group_name_H-M   'P 1'
#
loop_
_entity.id
_entity.type
_entity.pdbx_description
1 polymer ?
#
loop_
_entity_poly.entity_id
_entity_poly.type
_entity_poly.pdbx_seq_one_letter_code
_entity_poly.pdbx_strand_id
1 'polypeptide(L)'
;QTSALNDDIATLVQNRVNAGDDIRLVNMEDDTGLDYSATSFDFFDTIHPTNAGYAKMAAVWFNELDAYFTENCVTGNAPNITSIAVTDAIATVPYSYDVNATGDAPITYALATKPTGMSIDSGSGVISWTPTSGQVGSKNVTVTASNSAGTDTQTFTINVVDVENLFLPLVISDN
;
A
#
# COMPACT_ATOMS: atom_id res chain seq x y z
N GLN A 1 30.57 -29.89 17.08
CA GLN A 1 29.35 -30.13 16.28
C GLN A 1 28.46 -28.89 16.24
N THR A 2 28.29 -28.16 17.34
CA THR A 2 27.52 -26.89 17.38
C THR A 2 28.15 -25.74 16.58
N SER A 3 29.48 -25.65 16.51
CA SER A 3 30.18 -24.62 15.71
C SER A 3 29.95 -24.80 14.20
N ALA A 4 30.05 -26.02 13.69
CA ALA A 4 29.83 -26.31 12.26
C ALA A 4 28.41 -25.97 11.81
N LEU A 5 27.39 -26.27 12.63
CA LEU A 5 26.02 -25.87 12.33
C LEU A 5 25.86 -24.34 12.32
N ASN A 6 26.48 -23.64 13.27
CA ASN A 6 26.43 -22.19 13.35
C ASN A 6 27.16 -21.51 12.18
N ASP A 7 28.26 -22.10 11.71
CA ASP A 7 29.04 -21.60 10.58
C ASP A 7 28.28 -21.81 9.24
N ASP A 8 27.35 -22.78 9.19
CA ASP A 8 26.59 -23.15 7.99
C ASP A 8 25.19 -22.49 7.90
N ILE A 9 24.80 -21.66 8.88
CA ILE A 9 23.45 -21.05 8.96
C ILE A 9 23.08 -20.32 7.67
N ALA A 10 23.98 -19.48 7.14
CA ALA A 10 23.73 -18.75 5.90
C ALA A 10 23.38 -19.68 4.73
N THR A 11 24.11 -20.78 4.60
CA THR A 11 23.88 -21.78 3.54
C THR A 11 22.53 -22.49 3.74
N LEU A 12 22.18 -22.81 4.98
CA LEU A 12 20.91 -23.44 5.31
C LEU A 12 19.72 -22.52 4.99
N VAL A 13 19.82 -21.25 5.35
CA VAL A 13 18.81 -20.22 5.06
C VAL A 13 18.63 -20.06 3.55
N GLN A 14 19.71 -19.91 2.80
CA GLN A 14 19.65 -19.74 1.35
C GLN A 14 19.03 -20.95 0.64
N ASN A 15 19.34 -22.18 1.09
CA ASN A 15 18.76 -23.39 0.52
C ASN A 15 17.24 -23.46 0.74
N ARG A 16 16.76 -23.01 1.90
CA ARG A 16 15.33 -22.96 2.23
C ARG A 16 14.58 -21.93 1.40
N VAL A 17 15.14 -20.72 1.27
CA VAL A 17 14.59 -19.68 0.39
C VAL A 17 14.55 -20.17 -1.07
N ASN A 18 15.62 -20.82 -1.55
CA ASN A 18 15.67 -21.37 -2.92
C ASN A 18 14.66 -22.52 -3.14
N ALA A 19 14.28 -23.23 -2.08
CA ALA A 19 13.23 -24.25 -2.12
C ALA A 19 11.81 -23.64 -2.08
N GLY A 20 11.69 -22.32 -1.91
CA GLY A 20 10.42 -21.60 -1.84
C GLY A 20 9.80 -21.54 -0.45
N ASP A 21 10.55 -21.88 0.61
CA ASP A 21 10.07 -21.78 1.98
C ASP A 21 9.99 -20.29 2.40
N ASP A 22 8.89 -19.92 3.07
CA ASP A 22 8.71 -18.59 3.66
C ASP A 22 9.31 -18.57 5.07
N ILE A 23 10.33 -17.74 5.27
CA ILE A 23 11.04 -17.63 6.55
C ILE A 23 10.48 -16.41 7.29
N ARG A 24 9.76 -16.66 8.38
CA ARG A 24 9.16 -15.61 9.21
C ARG A 24 9.84 -15.51 10.56
N LEU A 25 10.07 -14.29 11.03
CA LEU A 25 10.51 -14.07 12.40
C LEU A 25 9.28 -14.13 13.31
N VAL A 26 9.32 -15.00 14.31
CA VAL A 26 8.26 -15.12 15.31
C VAL A 26 8.81 -14.73 16.66
N ASN A 27 8.07 -13.89 17.40
CA ASN A 27 8.39 -13.60 18.78
C ASN A 27 8.07 -14.82 19.65
N MET A 28 9.09 -15.57 20.04
CA MET A 28 8.94 -16.72 20.93
C MET A 28 8.68 -16.32 22.40
N GLU A 29 8.83 -15.04 22.77
CA GLU A 29 8.58 -14.58 24.14
C GLU A 29 7.08 -14.42 24.43
N ASP A 30 6.30 -13.93 23.45
CA ASP A 30 4.89 -13.56 23.67
C ASP A 30 3.86 -14.53 23.05
N ASP A 31 4.19 -15.25 21.97
CA ASP A 31 3.20 -15.97 21.14
C ASP A 31 3.27 -17.51 21.18
N THR A 32 4.27 -18.11 21.85
CA THR A 32 4.46 -19.59 21.87
C THR A 32 4.15 -20.25 23.22
N GLY A 33 3.83 -19.46 24.25
CA GLY A 33 3.46 -19.97 25.58
C GLY A 33 4.63 -20.51 26.40
N LEU A 34 5.86 -20.06 26.14
CA LEU A 34 7.04 -20.46 26.92
C LEU A 34 6.96 -19.93 28.36
N ASP A 35 7.10 -20.83 29.34
CA ASP A 35 7.06 -20.49 30.76
C ASP A 35 8.48 -20.22 31.28
N TYR A 36 8.80 -18.94 31.43
CA TYR A 36 10.09 -18.46 31.97
C TYR A 36 10.16 -18.44 33.50
N SER A 37 9.14 -18.94 34.22
CA SER A 37 9.14 -18.94 35.67
C SER A 37 10.24 -19.84 36.23
N ALA A 38 10.79 -19.47 37.38
CA ALA A 38 11.82 -20.25 38.06
C ALA A 38 11.33 -21.62 38.59
N THR A 39 10.11 -22.02 38.25
CA THR A 39 9.36 -23.14 38.85
C THR A 39 8.61 -24.01 37.82
N SER A 40 8.75 -23.78 36.52
CA SER A 40 8.05 -24.49 35.44
C SER A 40 8.91 -24.65 34.18
N PHE A 41 8.58 -25.63 33.33
CA PHE A 41 9.52 -26.62 32.78
C PHE A 41 9.83 -26.52 31.26
N ASP A 42 10.20 -25.36 30.73
CA ASP A 42 10.81 -25.30 29.37
C ASP A 42 12.32 -25.01 29.40
N PHE A 43 12.86 -24.48 30.51
CA PHE A 43 14.26 -24.04 30.60
C PHE A 43 15.06 -24.62 31.78
N PHE A 44 14.47 -25.51 32.57
CA PHE A 44 15.03 -25.94 33.86
C PHE A 44 15.79 -27.29 33.79
N ASP A 45 16.46 -27.56 32.67
CA ASP A 45 17.40 -28.68 32.58
C ASP A 45 18.79 -28.24 32.06
N THR A 46 19.75 -29.16 32.09
CA THR A 46 21.12 -28.91 31.65
C THR A 46 21.31 -28.89 30.12
N ILE A 47 20.22 -29.03 29.36
CA ILE A 47 20.20 -29.19 27.90
C ILE A 47 19.58 -27.95 27.22
N HIS A 48 18.62 -27.27 27.87
CA HIS A 48 18.01 -26.05 27.36
C HIS A 48 18.82 -24.80 27.74
N PRO A 49 19.00 -23.82 26.84
CA PRO A 49 19.76 -22.62 27.13
C PRO A 49 19.07 -21.78 28.23
N THR A 50 19.84 -21.22 29.16
CA THR A 50 19.33 -20.11 29.99
C THR A 50 19.02 -18.90 29.10
N ASN A 51 18.34 -17.87 29.61
CA ASN A 51 18.14 -16.61 28.87
C ASN A 51 19.48 -16.05 28.30
N ALA A 52 20.58 -16.22 29.05
CA ALA A 52 21.93 -15.87 28.60
C ALA A 52 22.48 -16.77 27.48
N GLY A 53 22.07 -18.04 27.42
CA GLY A 53 22.35 -18.97 26.32
C GLY A 53 21.55 -18.63 25.07
N TYR A 54 20.26 -18.29 25.22
CA TYR A 54 19.42 -17.78 24.13
C TYR A 54 20.02 -16.51 23.53
N ALA A 55 20.38 -15.52 24.35
CA ALA A 55 20.98 -14.28 23.84
C ALA A 55 22.26 -14.52 23.00
N LYS A 56 23.08 -15.53 23.36
CA LYS A 56 24.27 -15.90 22.60
C LYS A 56 23.95 -16.55 21.25
N MET A 57 22.94 -17.42 21.19
CA MET A 57 22.56 -18.11 19.96
C MET A 57 21.68 -17.24 19.06
N ALA A 58 20.77 -16.47 19.64
CA ALA A 58 19.91 -15.52 18.96
C ALA A 58 20.72 -14.50 18.19
N ALA A 59 21.78 -13.91 18.75
CA ALA A 59 22.62 -12.96 18.02
C ALA A 59 23.29 -13.59 16.78
N VAL A 60 23.76 -14.84 16.87
CA VAL A 60 24.41 -15.54 15.74
C VAL A 60 23.39 -15.85 14.65
N TRP A 61 22.23 -16.37 15.01
CA TRP A 61 21.20 -16.76 14.05
C TRP A 61 20.47 -15.55 13.46
N PHE A 62 20.19 -14.54 14.29
CA PHE A 62 19.51 -13.32 13.89
C PHE A 62 20.34 -12.53 12.89
N ASN A 63 21.65 -12.35 13.10
CA ASN A 63 22.50 -11.63 12.15
C ASN A 63 22.51 -12.27 10.75
N GLU A 64 22.49 -13.59 10.67
CA GLU A 64 22.46 -14.32 9.39
C GLU A 64 21.08 -14.28 8.73
N LEU A 65 20.01 -14.15 9.53
CA LEU A 65 18.64 -14.08 9.05
C LEU A 65 18.16 -12.63 8.79
N ASP A 66 18.79 -11.60 9.37
CA ASP A 66 18.39 -10.19 9.29
C ASP A 66 18.28 -9.71 7.84
N ALA A 67 19.21 -10.12 6.98
CA ALA A 67 19.18 -9.83 5.55
C ALA A 67 17.92 -10.37 4.84
N TYR A 68 17.33 -11.44 5.36
CA TYR A 68 16.11 -12.10 4.85
C TYR A 68 14.86 -11.65 5.59
N PHE A 69 15.00 -11.15 6.83
CA PHE A 69 13.97 -10.47 7.62
C PHE A 69 13.86 -8.97 7.31
N THR A 70 14.45 -8.53 6.20
CA THR A 70 13.89 -7.42 5.44
C THR A 70 12.53 -7.85 4.88
N GLU A 71 11.59 -8.21 5.77
CA GLU A 71 10.19 -7.92 5.51
C GLU A 71 10.18 -6.50 4.99
N ASN A 72 9.56 -6.31 3.84
CA ASN A 72 9.03 -5.03 3.42
C ASN A 72 7.99 -4.58 4.46
N CYS A 73 8.37 -4.40 5.73
CA CYS A 73 7.70 -3.50 6.63
C CYS A 73 7.93 -2.15 5.96
N VAL A 74 7.00 -1.81 5.08
CA VAL A 74 6.84 -0.50 4.51
C VAL A 74 6.72 0.43 5.71
N THR A 75 7.86 0.95 6.14
CA THR A 75 7.92 1.92 7.21
C THR A 75 7.30 3.17 6.63
N GLY A 76 6.14 3.52 7.14
CA GLY A 76 5.43 4.73 6.77
C GLY A 76 3.95 4.51 6.45
N ASN A 77 3.23 5.62 6.38
CA ASN A 77 1.81 5.62 6.08
C ASN A 77 1.61 5.58 4.56
N ALA A 78 1.00 4.51 4.06
CA ALA A 78 0.57 4.44 2.66
C ALA A 78 -0.42 5.57 2.33
N PRO A 79 -0.56 5.96 1.06
CA PRO A 79 -1.49 6.99 0.68
C PRO A 79 -2.92 6.58 1.00
N ASN A 80 -3.77 7.54 1.34
CA ASN A 80 -5.22 7.36 1.46
C ASN A 80 -5.91 8.59 0.87
N ILE A 81 -6.63 8.41 -0.24
CA ILE A 81 -7.32 9.47 -0.95
C ILE A 81 -8.55 9.88 -0.12
N THR A 82 -8.58 11.16 0.26
CA THR A 82 -9.61 11.73 1.14
C THR A 82 -10.56 12.68 0.41
N SER A 83 -10.19 13.13 -0.79
CA SER A 83 -11.01 14.00 -1.62
C SER A 83 -12.19 13.23 -2.24
N ILE A 84 -13.29 13.94 -2.47
CA ILE A 84 -14.47 13.42 -3.16
C ILE A 84 -14.40 13.84 -4.63
N ALA A 85 -14.55 12.88 -5.53
CA ALA A 85 -14.46 13.14 -6.97
C ALA A 85 -15.57 14.07 -7.48
N VAL A 86 -15.20 14.97 -8.40
CA VAL A 86 -16.16 15.78 -9.15
C VAL A 86 -16.72 14.93 -10.30
N THR A 87 -17.99 14.55 -10.22
CA THR A 87 -18.60 13.58 -11.15
C THR A 87 -19.40 14.22 -12.27
N ASP A 88 -19.43 15.55 -12.38
CA ASP A 88 -20.14 16.26 -13.43
C ASP A 88 -19.17 17.11 -14.25
N ALA A 89 -19.34 17.09 -15.57
CA ALA A 89 -18.60 17.94 -16.48
C ALA A 89 -19.50 18.41 -17.62
N ILE A 90 -19.15 19.55 -18.21
CA ILE A 90 -19.87 20.11 -19.36
C ILE A 90 -18.94 20.05 -20.56
N ALA A 91 -19.42 19.54 -21.70
CA ALA A 91 -18.67 19.51 -22.94
C ALA A 91 -18.15 20.92 -23.28
N THR A 92 -16.91 21.00 -23.75
CA THR A 92 -16.15 22.21 -24.11
C THR A 92 -15.79 23.15 -22.95
N VAL A 93 -16.15 22.81 -21.71
CA VAL A 93 -15.81 23.58 -20.51
C VAL A 93 -14.64 22.92 -19.78
N PRO A 94 -13.63 23.68 -19.31
CA PRO A 94 -12.55 23.13 -18.49
C PRO A 94 -13.09 22.45 -17.22
N TYR A 95 -12.66 21.21 -17.01
CA TYR A 95 -12.87 20.42 -15.82
C TYR A 95 -11.56 20.35 -15.02
N SER A 96 -11.66 20.47 -13.71
CA SER A 96 -10.53 20.27 -12.80
C SER A 96 -10.99 19.57 -11.52
N TYR A 97 -10.12 18.71 -10.99
CA TYR A 97 -10.31 18.03 -9.71
C TYR A 97 -8.96 17.87 -9.02
N ASP A 98 -8.87 18.36 -7.78
CA ASP A 98 -7.69 18.19 -6.91
C ASP A 98 -7.82 16.88 -6.12
N VAL A 99 -6.91 15.94 -6.35
CA VAL A 99 -6.89 14.65 -5.66
C VAL A 99 -6.01 14.76 -4.43
N ASN A 100 -6.63 14.85 -3.24
CA ASN A 100 -5.91 14.98 -1.99
C ASN A 100 -5.77 13.62 -1.29
N ALA A 101 -4.53 13.20 -1.04
CA ALA A 101 -4.24 12.03 -0.23
C ALA A 101 -3.46 12.38 1.04
N THR A 102 -3.78 11.70 2.15
CA THR A 102 -2.89 11.62 3.32
C THR A 102 -1.85 10.54 3.11
N GLY A 103 -0.80 10.51 3.93
CA GLY A 103 0.27 9.51 3.85
C GLY A 103 1.64 10.18 3.89
N ASP A 104 2.69 9.36 3.95
CA ASP A 104 4.05 9.89 3.99
C ASP A 104 4.49 10.34 2.59
N ALA A 105 5.25 11.43 2.55
CA ALA A 105 5.76 12.01 1.30
C ALA A 105 7.05 11.30 0.84
N PRO A 106 7.36 11.30 -0.47
CA PRO A 106 6.58 11.90 -1.56
C PRO A 106 5.41 10.99 -2.01
N ILE A 107 4.25 11.60 -2.24
CA ILE A 107 3.10 10.95 -2.89
C ILE A 107 3.11 11.34 -4.37
N THR A 108 3.01 10.36 -5.24
CA THR A 108 2.92 10.54 -6.70
C THR A 108 1.55 10.10 -7.20
N TYR A 109 0.95 10.90 -8.08
CA TYR A 109 -0.37 10.64 -8.64
C TYR A 109 -0.33 10.22 -10.10
N ALA A 110 -1.20 9.29 -10.48
CA ALA A 110 -1.31 8.80 -11.84
C ALA A 110 -2.77 8.44 -12.20
N LEU A 111 -3.10 8.52 -13.49
CA LEU A 111 -4.40 8.09 -14.02
C LEU A 111 -4.24 6.73 -14.72
N ALA A 112 -4.84 5.68 -14.14
CA ALA A 112 -4.85 4.34 -14.71
C ALA A 112 -5.92 4.18 -15.81
N THR A 113 -7.10 4.78 -15.60
CA THR A 113 -8.17 4.86 -16.59
C THR A 113 -8.61 6.30 -16.73
N LYS A 114 -8.75 6.79 -17.96
CA LYS A 114 -9.17 8.18 -18.23
C LYS A 114 -9.72 8.34 -19.65
N PRO A 115 -10.58 9.34 -19.90
CA PRO A 115 -10.92 9.77 -21.26
C PRO A 115 -9.71 10.41 -21.96
N THR A 116 -9.70 10.37 -23.29
CA THR A 116 -8.71 11.05 -24.13
C THR A 116 -8.66 12.54 -23.81
N GLY A 117 -7.45 13.09 -23.67
CA GLY A 117 -7.19 14.49 -23.38
C GLY A 117 -7.16 14.86 -21.90
N MET A 118 -7.50 13.92 -21.00
CA MET A 118 -7.36 14.14 -19.55
C MET A 118 -5.90 13.93 -19.11
N SER A 119 -5.41 14.78 -18.22
CA SER A 119 -4.09 14.67 -17.59
C SER A 119 -4.19 14.87 -16.08
N ILE A 120 -3.13 14.47 -15.38
CA ILE A 120 -2.93 14.73 -13.96
C ILE A 120 -1.51 15.25 -13.77
N ASP A 121 -1.32 16.25 -12.92
CA ASP A 121 -0.01 16.64 -12.44
C ASP A 121 0.42 15.68 -11.32
N SER A 122 1.55 15.00 -11.51
CA SER A 122 1.93 13.89 -10.64
C SER A 122 2.39 14.31 -9.24
N GLY A 123 2.74 15.58 -9.04
CA GLY A 123 3.21 16.10 -7.75
C GLY A 123 2.09 16.75 -6.92
N SER A 124 1.15 17.41 -7.59
CA SER A 124 0.03 18.09 -6.93
C SER A 124 -1.26 17.26 -6.88
N GLY A 125 -1.43 16.28 -7.77
CA GLY A 125 -2.67 15.50 -7.87
C GLY A 125 -3.79 16.20 -8.66
N VAL A 126 -3.53 17.38 -9.25
CA VAL A 126 -4.53 18.13 -10.00
C VAL A 126 -4.81 17.48 -11.35
N ILE A 127 -6.03 16.98 -11.52
CA ILE A 127 -6.58 16.53 -12.80
C ILE A 127 -7.04 17.74 -13.60
N SER A 128 -6.70 17.74 -14.89
CA SER A 128 -7.12 18.76 -15.87
C SER A 128 -7.68 18.08 -17.11
N TRP A 129 -8.82 18.57 -17.59
CA TRP A 129 -9.46 18.04 -18.79
C TRP A 129 -10.39 19.08 -19.43
N THR A 130 -10.61 18.98 -20.73
CA THR A 130 -11.68 19.71 -21.42
C THR A 130 -12.41 18.69 -22.30
N PRO A 131 -13.56 18.14 -21.89
CA PRO A 131 -14.33 17.20 -22.70
C PRO A 131 -14.70 17.82 -24.04
N THR A 132 -14.64 17.04 -25.11
CA THR A 132 -15.20 17.44 -26.40
C THR A 132 -16.70 17.09 -26.47
N SER A 133 -17.44 17.65 -27.43
CA SER A 133 -18.85 17.28 -27.66
C SER A 133 -19.02 15.80 -28.00
N GLY A 134 -18.02 15.15 -28.61
CA GLY A 134 -18.01 13.70 -28.85
C GLY A 134 -17.80 12.86 -27.58
N GLN A 135 -17.52 13.51 -26.44
CA GLN A 135 -17.33 12.88 -25.13
C GLN A 135 -18.53 13.08 -24.20
N VAL A 136 -19.70 13.50 -24.69
CA VAL A 136 -20.96 13.47 -23.92
C VAL A 136 -21.27 12.05 -23.41
N GLY A 137 -21.89 11.96 -22.24
CA GLY A 137 -22.20 10.72 -21.52
C GLY A 137 -21.13 10.31 -20.50
N SER A 138 -21.26 9.09 -19.97
CA SER A 138 -20.41 8.58 -18.90
C SER A 138 -18.97 8.34 -19.33
N LYS A 139 -18.00 8.79 -18.51
CA LYS A 139 -16.56 8.55 -18.66
C LYS A 139 -15.98 8.01 -17.35
N ASN A 140 -15.37 6.83 -17.42
CA ASN A 140 -14.73 6.23 -16.27
C ASN A 140 -13.35 6.84 -16.03
N VAL A 141 -13.03 7.06 -14.76
CA VAL A 141 -11.73 7.56 -14.31
C VAL A 141 -11.27 6.73 -13.13
N THR A 142 -10.00 6.33 -13.16
CA THR A 142 -9.32 5.67 -12.05
C THR A 142 -8.03 6.41 -11.80
N VAL A 143 -7.90 7.00 -10.61
CA VAL A 143 -6.69 7.68 -10.14
C VAL A 143 -6.03 6.86 -9.04
N THR A 144 -4.71 6.84 -9.04
CA THR A 144 -3.89 6.17 -8.04
C THR A 144 -2.94 7.17 -7.38
N ALA A 145 -2.83 7.11 -6.06
CA ALA A 145 -1.83 7.80 -5.26
C ALA A 145 -0.83 6.76 -4.72
N SER A 146 0.47 6.99 -4.89
CA SER A 146 1.51 6.02 -4.56
C SER A 146 2.68 6.66 -3.81
N ASN A 147 3.22 5.96 -2.81
CA ASN A 147 4.51 6.28 -2.17
C ASN A 147 5.32 5.00 -1.94
N SER A 148 6.43 5.08 -1.22
CA SER A 148 7.25 3.91 -0.87
C SER A 148 6.53 2.90 0.03
N ALA A 149 5.49 3.32 0.75
CA ALA A 149 4.75 2.50 1.69
C ALA A 149 3.54 1.79 1.07
N GLY A 150 3.05 2.24 -0.08
CA GLY A 150 1.95 1.57 -0.78
C GLY A 150 1.22 2.49 -1.75
N THR A 151 0.01 2.06 -2.11
CA THR A 151 -0.84 2.75 -3.07
C THR A 151 -2.29 2.74 -2.64
N ASP A 152 -3.02 3.81 -2.94
CA ASP A 152 -4.48 3.85 -2.86
C ASP A 152 -5.09 4.31 -4.19
N THR A 153 -6.32 3.87 -4.45
CA THR A 153 -6.99 4.07 -5.74
C THR A 153 -8.43 4.53 -5.55
N GLN A 154 -8.80 5.57 -6.29
CA GLN A 154 -10.17 6.06 -6.37
C GLN A 154 -10.70 5.87 -7.80
N THR A 155 -11.83 5.17 -7.93
CA THR A 155 -12.53 4.98 -9.20
C THR A 155 -13.87 5.69 -9.15
N PHE A 156 -14.19 6.44 -10.21
CA PHE A 156 -15.44 7.18 -10.35
C PHE A 156 -15.84 7.33 -11.82
N THR A 157 -17.08 7.76 -12.05
CA THR A 157 -17.60 8.03 -13.38
C THR A 157 -18.02 9.49 -13.47
N ILE A 158 -17.51 10.19 -14.48
CA ILE A 158 -17.91 11.56 -14.80
C ILE A 158 -19.07 11.50 -15.79
N ASN A 159 -20.17 12.16 -15.49
CA ASN A 159 -21.28 12.42 -16.39
C ASN A 159 -21.01 13.72 -17.16
N VAL A 160 -20.75 13.59 -18.47
CA VAL A 160 -20.57 14.75 -19.34
C VAL A 160 -21.89 15.12 -19.98
N VAL A 161 -22.35 16.35 -19.76
CA VAL A 161 -23.53 16.91 -20.41
C VAL A 161 -23.14 17.91 -21.50
N ASP A 162 -24.02 18.08 -22.48
CA ASP A 162 -23.85 19.14 -23.48
C ASP A 162 -24.21 20.51 -22.89
N VAL A 163 -23.57 21.57 -23.39
CA VAL A 163 -23.85 22.97 -22.99
C VAL A 163 -25.33 23.32 -23.23
N GLU A 164 -25.91 22.80 -24.30
CA GLU A 164 -27.29 23.11 -24.71
C GLU A 164 -28.34 22.49 -23.77
N ASN A 165 -27.99 21.44 -23.03
CA ASN A 165 -28.88 20.79 -22.06
C ASN A 165 -29.01 21.55 -20.73
N LEU A 166 -28.22 22.61 -20.52
CA LEU A 166 -28.34 23.48 -19.34
C LEU A 166 -29.47 24.49 -19.46
N PHE A 167 -30.08 24.63 -20.64
CA PHE A 167 -31.17 25.57 -20.93
C PHE A 167 -32.46 24.84 -21.38
N LEU A 168 -32.98 23.93 -20.55
CA LEU A 168 -34.40 23.57 -20.74
C LEU A 168 -35.27 24.78 -20.37
N PRO A 169 -36.17 25.26 -21.25
CA PRO A 169 -37.09 26.32 -20.89
C PRO A 169 -38.04 25.82 -19.80
N LEU A 170 -38.23 26.63 -18.75
CA LEU A 170 -39.34 26.49 -17.82
C LEU A 170 -40.63 26.55 -18.65
N VAL A 171 -41.33 25.42 -18.82
CA VAL A 171 -42.68 25.45 -19.37
C VAL A 171 -43.56 26.05 -18.29
N ILE A 172 -43.75 27.38 -18.31
CA ILE A 172 -44.90 27.97 -17.63
C ILE A 172 -46.11 27.58 -18.48
N SER A 173 -46.90 26.64 -17.95
CA SER A 173 -48.24 26.38 -18.46
C SER A 173 -49.11 27.58 -18.10
N ASP A 174 -49.28 28.53 -19.02
CA ASP A 174 -50.37 29.49 -18.92
C ASP A 174 -51.69 28.76 -19.23
N ASN A 175 -52.65 28.92 -18.32
CA ASN A 175 -54.04 28.53 -18.47
C ASN A 175 -54.91 29.77 -18.44
#